data_AF-A0A2T2YUH5-F1
#
_entry.id   AF-A0A2T2YUH5-F1
#
_cell.length_a   1.000
_cell.length_b   1.000
_cell.length_c   1.000
_cell.angle_alpha   90.00
_cell.angle_beta   90.00
_cell.angle_gamma   90.00
#
_symmetry.space_group_name_H-M   'P 1'
#
loop_
_entity.id
_entity.type
_entity.pdbx_description
1 polymer ?
#
loop_
_entity_poly.entity_id
_entity_poly.type
_entity_poly.pdbx_seq_one_letter_code
_entity_poly.pdbx_strand_id
1 'polypeptide(L)'
;MVVVAWPDTPHTPTAVDFLTTEVLPSSDLLLRACRGHRVIGGPILWFARDLAVLFERQLGRGGSIPDPDSALMIEIGRRRMELVMAIDDWIARAVPQQNSDATLHTETIGAVIDRLAEASVRAHHALMTLDANDEVLHAAWHHLAELADGYDDLVREVLAGRRRLPTW
;
A
#
# COMPACT_ATOMS: atom_id res chain seq x y z
N MET A 1 9.70 -41.04 -31.40
CA MET A 1 9.95 -41.04 -29.95
C MET A 1 9.21 -39.83 -29.39
N VAL A 2 8.06 -40.03 -28.74
CA VAL A 2 7.21 -38.93 -28.26
C VAL A 2 7.59 -38.63 -26.81
N VAL A 3 8.10 -37.43 -26.55
CA VAL A 3 8.34 -36.91 -25.21
C VAL A 3 7.00 -36.44 -24.66
N VAL A 4 6.45 -37.19 -23.70
CA VAL A 4 5.28 -36.77 -22.93
C VAL A 4 5.75 -35.75 -21.90
N ALA A 5 5.38 -34.49 -22.10
CA ALA A 5 5.52 -33.44 -21.10
C ALA A 5 4.56 -33.74 -19.94
N TRP A 6 5.12 -33.88 -18.74
CA TRP A 6 4.36 -34.07 -17.49
C TRP A 6 3.64 -32.75 -17.17
N PRO A 7 2.37 -32.77 -16.75
CA PRO A 7 1.68 -31.55 -16.33
C PRO A 7 2.32 -31.02 -15.05
N ASP A 8 2.67 -29.73 -15.05
CA ASP A 8 3.15 -29.00 -13.88
C ASP A 8 2.24 -29.28 -12.68
N THR A 9 2.83 -29.81 -11.61
CA THR A 9 2.12 -30.06 -10.36
C THR A 9 1.55 -28.74 -9.84
N PRO A 10 0.27 -28.66 -9.44
CA PRO A 10 -0.23 -27.49 -8.76
C PRO A 10 0.59 -27.31 -7.48
N HIS A 11 1.32 -26.20 -7.36
CA HIS A 11 2.01 -25.84 -6.13
C HIS A 11 0.96 -25.68 -5.04
N THR A 12 0.82 -26.68 -4.16
CA THR A 12 0.06 -26.54 -2.91
C THR A 12 0.80 -25.52 -2.04
N PRO A 13 0.21 -24.34 -1.77
CA PRO A 13 0.80 -23.39 -0.84
C PRO A 13 1.00 -24.08 0.51
N THR A 14 2.20 -23.99 1.06
CA THR A 14 2.53 -24.60 2.36
C THR A 14 1.95 -23.73 3.48
N ALA A 15 1.81 -24.26 4.70
CA ALA A 15 1.36 -23.47 5.85
C ALA A 15 2.19 -22.19 6.08
N VAL A 16 3.46 -22.19 5.65
CA VAL A 16 4.32 -20.99 5.66
C VAL A 16 3.84 -19.94 4.66
N ASP A 17 3.36 -20.37 3.49
CA ASP A 17 2.78 -19.52 2.44
C ASP A 17 1.43 -18.91 2.86
N PHE A 18 0.64 -19.65 3.64
CA PHE A 18 -0.58 -19.13 4.27
C PHE A 18 -0.27 -18.12 5.38
N LEU A 19 0.78 -18.36 6.18
CA LEU A 19 1.22 -17.43 7.21
C LEU A 19 1.85 -16.16 6.61
N THR A 20 2.53 -16.24 5.47
CA THR A 20 3.11 -15.06 4.78
C THR A 20 2.05 -14.26 4.00
N THR A 21 0.98 -14.91 3.52
CA THR A 21 -0.21 -14.23 2.97
C THR A 21 -0.99 -13.49 4.07
N GLU A 22 -0.88 -13.89 5.34
CA GLU A 22 -1.36 -13.10 6.48
C GLU A 22 -0.45 -11.91 6.85
N VAL A 23 0.79 -11.86 6.37
CA VAL A 23 1.74 -10.79 6.73
C VAL A 23 1.46 -9.51 5.94
N LEU A 24 1.33 -9.60 4.61
CA LEU A 24 1.11 -8.42 3.76
C LEU A 24 -0.29 -8.49 3.12
N PRO A 25 -1.19 -7.52 3.41
CA PRO A 25 -2.52 -7.49 2.81
C PRO A 25 -2.45 -7.21 1.31
N SER A 26 -3.50 -7.55 0.56
CA SER A 26 -3.63 -7.11 -0.84
C SER A 26 -4.01 -5.63 -0.95
N SER A 27 -3.78 -5.04 -2.14
CA SER A 27 -4.20 -3.68 -2.46
C SER A 27 -5.70 -3.45 -2.17
N ASP A 28 -6.58 -4.38 -2.54
CA ASP A 28 -8.02 -4.29 -2.30
C ASP A 28 -8.37 -4.17 -0.80
N LEU A 29 -7.68 -4.93 0.07
CA LEU A 29 -7.89 -4.83 1.52
C LEU A 29 -7.39 -3.48 2.07
N LEU A 30 -6.25 -2.99 1.57
CA LEU A 30 -5.75 -1.66 1.91
C LEU A 30 -6.71 -0.55 1.49
N LEU A 31 -7.22 -0.60 0.25
CA LEU A 31 -8.16 0.38 -0.27
C LEU A 31 -9.48 0.36 0.51
N ARG A 32 -9.99 -0.83 0.88
CA ARG A 32 -11.15 -0.96 1.77
C ARG A 32 -10.87 -0.35 3.15
N ALA A 33 -9.70 -0.60 3.72
CA ALA A 33 -9.29 -0.03 5.00
C ALA A 33 -9.19 1.51 4.94
N CYS A 34 -8.59 2.05 3.89
CA CYS A 34 -8.49 3.48 3.63
C CYS A 34 -9.88 4.14 3.54
N ARG A 35 -10.87 3.40 3.00
CA ARG A 35 -12.27 3.85 2.94
C ARG A 35 -13.04 3.72 4.25
N GLY A 36 -12.42 3.21 5.31
CA GLY A 36 -13.07 3.00 6.59
C GLY A 36 -14.01 1.80 6.62
N HIS A 37 -13.95 0.91 5.62
CA HIS A 37 -14.67 -0.37 5.70
C HIS A 37 -14.10 -1.21 6.84
N ARG A 38 -14.97 -1.97 7.50
CA ARG A 38 -14.56 -2.92 8.54
C ARG A 38 -13.83 -4.07 7.87
N VAL A 39 -12.51 -4.01 7.90
CA VAL A 39 -11.62 -5.09 7.48
C VAL A 39 -11.10 -5.83 8.71
N ILE A 40 -11.01 -7.16 8.60
CA ILE A 40 -10.38 -8.00 9.62
C ILE A 40 -8.97 -8.29 9.11
N GLY A 41 -7.95 -7.98 9.90
CA GLY A 41 -6.57 -8.27 9.53
C GLY A 41 -5.55 -7.62 10.45
N GLY A 42 -4.28 -7.70 10.03
CA GLY A 42 -3.12 -7.25 10.78
C GLY A 42 -3.03 -5.72 10.96
N PRO A 43 -2.05 -5.26 11.75
CA PRO A 43 -1.86 -3.84 12.08
C PRO A 43 -1.64 -2.94 10.86
N ILE A 44 -1.16 -3.48 9.74
CA ILE A 44 -1.01 -2.73 8.48
C ILE A 44 -2.34 -2.09 8.03
N LEU A 45 -3.47 -2.80 8.15
CA LEU A 45 -4.76 -2.26 7.74
C LEU A 45 -5.20 -1.08 8.62
N TRP A 46 -4.84 -1.11 9.91
CA TRP A 46 -5.05 0.03 10.81
C TRP A 46 -4.19 1.22 10.44
N PHE A 47 -2.91 1.00 10.13
CA PHE A 47 -2.03 2.08 9.70
C PHE A 47 -2.48 2.69 8.36
N ALA A 48 -2.89 1.88 7.40
CA ALA A 48 -3.43 2.36 6.12
C ALA A 48 -4.68 3.23 6.29
N ARG A 49 -5.57 2.84 7.21
CA ARG A 49 -6.73 3.66 7.58
C ARG A 49 -6.32 4.98 8.22
N ASP A 50 -5.39 4.95 9.18
CA ASP A 50 -4.92 6.17 9.85
C ASP A 50 -4.23 7.13 8.87
N LEU A 51 -3.46 6.61 7.91
CA LEU A 51 -2.88 7.40 6.81
C LEU A 51 -3.96 8.07 5.97
N ALA A 52 -5.00 7.34 5.57
CA ALA A 52 -6.12 7.90 4.83
C ALA A 52 -6.82 9.03 5.61
N VAL A 53 -7.04 8.85 6.92
CA VAL A 53 -7.64 9.89 7.79
C VAL A 53 -6.76 11.14 7.85
N LEU A 54 -5.44 11.01 7.83
CA LEU A 54 -4.53 12.17 7.78
C LEU A 54 -4.65 12.92 6.46
N PHE A 55 -4.73 12.21 5.33
CA PHE A 55 -4.91 12.85 4.02
C PHE A 55 -6.28 13.52 3.87
N GLU A 56 -7.34 12.92 4.41
CA GLU A 56 -8.67 13.55 4.45
C GLU A 56 -8.66 14.87 5.25
N ARG A 57 -7.93 14.89 6.38
CA ARG A 57 -7.75 16.12 7.17
C ARG A 57 -6.95 17.18 6.41
N GLN A 58 -5.95 16.77 5.65
CA GLN A 58 -5.14 17.65 4.81
C GLN A 58 -5.97 18.27 3.67
N LEU A 59 -6.90 17.53 3.06
CA LEU A 59 -7.78 18.07 2.00
C LEU A 59 -8.83 19.07 2.52
N GLY A 60 -9.21 18.96 3.79
CA GLY A 60 -10.13 19.90 4.44
C GLY A 60 -11.58 19.80 3.91
N ARG A 61 -12.53 20.44 4.61
CA ARG A 61 -13.98 20.38 4.27
C ARG A 61 -14.41 21.27 3.10
N GLY A 62 -13.51 22.05 2.50
CA GLY A 62 -13.90 23.17 1.63
C GLY A 62 -13.03 23.41 0.39
N GLY A 63 -12.16 22.47 0.00
CA GLY A 63 -11.35 22.58 -1.21
C GLY A 63 -10.22 23.63 -1.17
N SER A 64 -10.07 24.39 -0.08
CA SER A 64 -8.88 25.22 0.13
C SER A 64 -7.71 24.36 0.61
N ILE A 65 -6.67 24.28 -0.21
CA ILE A 65 -5.41 23.63 0.15
C ILE A 65 -4.82 24.41 1.34
N PRO A 66 -4.60 23.78 2.50
CA PRO A 66 -3.98 24.44 3.65
C PRO A 66 -2.57 24.90 3.28
N ASP A 67 -2.14 26.02 3.87
CA ASP A 67 -0.75 26.47 3.76
C ASP A 67 0.21 25.34 4.18
N PRO A 68 1.15 24.91 3.31
CA PRO A 68 2.07 23.82 3.62
C PRO A 68 2.91 24.07 4.88
N ASP A 69 3.16 25.33 5.21
CA ASP A 69 3.92 25.74 6.40
C ASP A 69 3.04 25.90 7.65
N SER A 70 1.73 25.62 7.54
CA SER A 70 0.85 25.64 8.70
C SER A 70 1.21 24.55 9.70
N ALA A 71 1.06 24.85 10.99
CA ALA A 71 1.31 23.89 12.06
C ALA A 71 0.51 22.58 11.90
N LEU A 72 -0.66 22.65 11.28
CA LEU A 72 -1.49 21.48 10.95
C LEU A 72 -0.82 20.60 9.88
N MET A 73 -0.30 21.18 8.80
CA MET A 73 0.37 20.42 7.74
C MET A 73 1.68 19.79 8.22
N ILE A 74 2.44 20.52 9.05
CA ILE A 74 3.65 20.00 9.69
C ILE A 74 3.33 18.80 10.59
N GLU A 75 2.30 18.90 11.43
CA GLU A 75 1.89 17.79 12.31
C GLU A 75 1.37 16.58 11.52
N ILE A 76 0.59 16.80 10.45
CA ILE A 76 0.14 15.74 9.55
C ILE A 76 1.34 15.04 8.92
N GLY A 77 2.31 15.78 8.39
CA GLY A 77 3.52 15.23 7.79
C GLY A 77 4.36 14.42 8.78
N ARG A 78 4.51 14.93 10.02
CA ARG A 78 5.19 14.23 11.11
C ARG A 78 4.50 12.90 11.43
N ARG A 79 3.18 12.93 11.62
CA ARG A 79 2.40 11.73 11.97
C ARG A 79 2.38 10.70 10.84
N ARG A 80 2.36 11.16 9.59
CA ARG A 80 2.47 10.31 8.41
C ARG A 80 3.79 9.55 8.40
N MET A 81 4.91 10.26 8.62
CA MET A 81 6.23 9.63 8.70
C MET A 81 6.32 8.61 9.85
N GLU A 82 5.75 8.91 11.02
CA GLU A 82 5.70 7.95 12.13
C GLU A 82 4.96 6.65 11.75
N LEU A 83 3.85 6.76 11.02
CA LEU A 83 3.09 5.60 10.56
C LEU A 83 3.85 4.80 9.51
N VAL A 84 4.51 5.47 8.56
CA VAL A 84 5.37 4.83 7.56
C VAL A 84 6.48 4.02 8.24
N MET A 85 7.18 4.64 9.19
CA MET A 85 8.20 3.96 9.98
C MET A 85 7.61 2.78 10.76
N ALA A 86 6.46 2.95 11.43
CA ALA A 86 5.83 1.85 12.15
C ALA A 86 5.43 0.67 11.25
N ILE A 87 5.00 0.94 10.00
CA ILE A 87 4.73 -0.09 9.00
C ILE A 87 6.03 -0.82 8.64
N ASP A 88 7.09 -0.08 8.29
CA ASP A 88 8.36 -0.67 7.87
C ASP A 88 9.00 -1.52 8.98
N ASP A 89 8.90 -1.06 10.22
CA ASP A 89 9.37 -1.76 11.43
C ASP A 89 8.64 -3.09 11.63
N TRP A 90 7.31 -3.05 11.45
CA TRP A 90 6.48 -4.23 11.56
C TRP A 90 6.80 -5.24 10.45
N ILE A 91 6.97 -4.77 9.22
CA ILE A 91 7.31 -5.62 8.07
C ILE A 91 8.70 -6.24 8.25
N ALA A 92 9.68 -5.48 8.71
CA ALA A 92 11.03 -5.96 8.96
C ALA A 92 11.07 -7.10 9.99
N ARG A 93 10.16 -7.09 10.98
CA ARG A 93 9.98 -8.18 11.94
C ARG A 93 9.18 -9.36 11.41
N ALA A 94 8.17 -9.09 10.57
CA ALA A 94 7.21 -10.09 10.12
C ALA A 94 7.68 -10.88 8.89
N VAL A 95 8.55 -10.30 8.06
CA VAL A 95 9.09 -10.94 6.85
C VAL A 95 10.53 -11.41 7.13
N PRO A 96 10.78 -12.74 7.20
CA PRO A 96 12.13 -13.26 7.32
C PRO A 96 12.96 -12.84 6.10
N GLN A 97 14.05 -12.10 6.30
CA GLN A 97 14.93 -11.72 5.19
C GLN A 97 15.74 -12.92 4.73
N GLN A 98 15.17 -13.71 3.84
CA GLN A 98 15.87 -14.78 3.15
C GLN A 98 16.52 -14.17 1.91
N ASN A 99 17.84 -14.31 1.78
CA ASN A 99 18.67 -14.06 0.60
C ASN A 99 19.41 -12.71 0.52
N SER A 100 20.74 -12.84 0.49
CA SER A 100 21.73 -11.75 0.43
C SER A 100 21.95 -11.17 -0.98
N ASP A 101 21.21 -11.64 -1.99
CA ASP A 101 21.45 -11.34 -3.42
C ASP A 101 20.27 -10.60 -4.10
N ALA A 102 19.29 -10.15 -3.31
CA ALA A 102 18.10 -9.45 -3.81
C ALA A 102 18.39 -7.97 -4.06
N THR A 103 17.78 -7.41 -5.12
CA THR A 103 17.93 -6.00 -5.50
C THR A 103 17.41 -5.08 -4.38
N LEU A 104 18.28 -4.17 -3.94
CA LEU A 104 17.92 -3.18 -2.91
C LEU A 104 16.92 -2.20 -3.53
N HIS A 105 15.71 -2.16 -2.99
CA HIS A 105 14.77 -1.13 -3.40
C HIS A 105 15.06 0.17 -2.64
N THR A 106 15.07 1.29 -3.37
CA THR A 106 15.25 2.64 -2.79
C THR A 106 14.02 3.10 -2.01
N GLU A 107 12.95 2.33 -2.04
CA GLU A 107 11.67 2.67 -1.43
C GLU A 107 11.17 1.55 -0.52
N THR A 108 10.58 1.95 0.61
CA THR A 108 10.03 1.06 1.63
C THR A 108 8.57 0.69 1.32
N ILE A 109 8.06 -0.44 1.85
CA ILE A 109 6.64 -0.78 1.69
C ILE A 109 5.76 0.27 2.36
N GLY A 110 6.17 0.80 3.51
CA GLY A 110 5.47 1.88 4.19
C GLY A 110 5.27 3.10 3.30
N ALA A 111 6.29 3.51 2.54
CA ALA A 111 6.19 4.62 1.60
C ALA A 111 5.22 4.32 0.43
N VAL A 112 5.18 3.09 -0.06
CA VAL A 112 4.20 2.69 -1.10
C VAL A 112 2.78 2.71 -0.54
N ILE A 113 2.57 2.21 0.69
CA ILE A 113 1.26 2.24 1.36
C ILE A 113 0.82 3.70 1.63
N ASP A 114 1.75 4.59 1.99
CA ASP A 114 1.48 6.02 2.14
C ASP A 114 0.92 6.65 0.86
N ARG A 115 1.58 6.41 -0.27
CA ARG A 115 1.11 6.91 -1.57
C ARG A 115 -0.21 6.27 -2.01
N LEU A 116 -0.40 4.98 -1.73
CA LEU A 116 -1.65 4.30 -2.04
C LEU A 116 -2.82 4.91 -1.23
N ALA A 117 -2.61 5.19 0.06
CA ALA A 117 -3.59 5.87 0.90
C ALA A 117 -3.88 7.29 0.38
N GLU A 118 -2.84 8.03 -0.03
CA GLU A 118 -2.99 9.37 -0.60
C GLU A 118 -3.80 9.37 -1.90
N ALA A 119 -3.42 8.52 -2.85
CA ALA A 119 -4.10 8.37 -4.13
C ALA A 119 -5.55 7.92 -3.95
N SER A 120 -5.81 7.02 -3.00
CA SER A 120 -7.16 6.59 -2.65
C SER A 120 -8.00 7.77 -2.19
N VAL A 121 -7.51 8.57 -1.24
CA VAL A 121 -8.25 9.74 -0.76
C VAL A 121 -8.49 10.75 -1.88
N ARG A 122 -7.48 11.02 -2.73
CA ARG A 122 -7.62 11.94 -3.87
C ARG A 122 -8.64 11.47 -4.90
N ALA A 123 -8.62 10.20 -5.30
CA ALA A 123 -9.55 9.65 -6.28
C ALA A 123 -11.01 9.71 -5.77
N HIS A 124 -11.21 9.41 -4.48
CA HIS A 124 -12.52 9.51 -3.87
C HIS A 124 -12.99 10.95 -3.67
N HIS A 125 -12.08 11.86 -3.30
CA HIS A 125 -12.40 13.28 -3.24
C HIS A 125 -12.83 13.79 -4.63
N ALA A 126 -12.04 13.50 -5.68
CA ALA A 126 -12.36 13.85 -7.05
C ALA A 126 -13.75 13.32 -7.47
N LEU A 127 -14.09 12.08 -7.11
CA LEU A 127 -15.41 11.49 -7.40
C LEU A 127 -16.57 12.26 -6.74
N MET A 128 -16.35 12.89 -5.58
CA MET A 128 -17.38 13.65 -4.87
C MET A 128 -17.46 15.11 -5.32
N THR A 129 -16.41 15.65 -5.95
CA THR A 129 -16.30 17.09 -6.26
C THR A 129 -16.32 17.43 -7.74
N LEU A 130 -16.04 16.47 -8.63
CA LEU A 130 -15.92 16.69 -10.07
C LEU A 130 -17.01 15.95 -10.85
N ASP A 131 -17.24 16.38 -12.09
CA ASP A 131 -18.14 15.70 -13.00
C ASP A 131 -17.56 14.36 -13.49
N ALA A 132 -18.44 13.42 -13.85
CA ALA A 132 -18.05 12.07 -14.25
C ALA A 132 -17.18 12.02 -15.54
N ASN A 133 -17.22 13.07 -16.36
CA ASN A 133 -16.45 13.18 -17.61
C ASN A 133 -15.20 14.07 -17.45
N ASP A 134 -14.84 14.42 -16.22
CA ASP A 134 -13.68 15.24 -15.91
C ASP A 134 -12.37 14.44 -16.08
N GLU A 135 -11.42 14.98 -16.84
CA GLU A 135 -10.12 14.34 -17.07
C GLU A 135 -9.31 14.16 -15.77
N VAL A 136 -9.46 15.08 -14.80
CA VAL A 136 -8.79 15.00 -13.49
C VAL A 136 -9.34 13.85 -12.66
N LEU A 137 -10.66 13.60 -12.74
CA LEU A 137 -11.27 12.41 -12.11
C LEU A 137 -10.65 11.14 -12.71
N HIS A 138 -10.63 11.02 -14.04
CA HIS A 138 -10.07 9.86 -14.71
C HIS A 138 -8.59 9.65 -14.39
N ALA A 139 -7.79 10.73 -14.39
CA ALA A 139 -6.37 10.67 -14.03
C ALA A 139 -6.14 10.20 -12.59
N ALA A 140 -6.96 10.67 -11.63
CA ALA A 140 -6.85 10.26 -10.23
C ALA A 140 -7.16 8.76 -10.04
N TRP A 141 -8.19 8.24 -10.71
CA TRP A 141 -8.52 6.81 -10.68
C TRP A 141 -7.49 5.94 -11.41
N HIS A 142 -6.96 6.41 -12.54
CA HIS A 142 -5.89 5.72 -13.25
C HIS A 142 -4.62 5.65 -12.38
N HIS A 143 -4.23 6.74 -11.74
CA HIS A 143 -3.07 6.76 -10.86
C HIS A 143 -3.24 5.82 -9.65
N LEU A 144 -4.45 5.74 -9.10
CA LEU A 144 -4.77 4.79 -8.02
C LEU A 144 -4.61 3.34 -8.47
N ALA A 145 -5.08 3.00 -9.68
CA ALA A 145 -4.95 1.65 -10.23
C ALA A 145 -3.48 1.26 -10.43
N GLU A 146 -2.67 2.14 -11.02
CA GLU A 146 -1.23 1.90 -11.22
C GLU A 146 -0.49 1.66 -9.89
N LEU A 147 -0.82 2.42 -8.85
CA LEU A 147 -0.24 2.21 -7.52
C LEU A 147 -0.70 0.90 -6.87
N ALA A 148 -1.96 0.50 -7.07
CA ALA A 148 -2.49 -0.75 -6.56
C ALA A 148 -1.81 -1.96 -7.22
N ASP A 149 -1.69 -1.95 -8.55
CA ASP A 149 -1.03 -3.00 -9.32
C ASP A 149 0.46 -3.08 -8.95
N GLY A 150 1.15 -1.93 -8.88
CA GLY A 150 2.55 -1.88 -8.45
C GLY A 150 2.77 -2.36 -7.02
N TYR A 151 1.81 -2.13 -6.11
CA TYR A 151 1.85 -2.67 -4.76
C TYR A 151 1.70 -4.19 -4.73
N ASP A 152 0.70 -4.74 -5.44
CA ASP A 152 0.48 -6.19 -5.48
C ASP A 152 1.66 -6.92 -6.14
N ASP A 153 2.30 -6.29 -7.14
CA ASP A 153 3.54 -6.77 -7.73
C ASP A 153 4.71 -6.76 -6.74
N LEU A 154 4.90 -5.66 -6.00
CA LEU A 154 5.90 -5.55 -4.95
C LEU A 154 5.70 -6.62 -3.86
N VAL A 155 4.47 -6.80 -3.37
CA VAL A 155 4.14 -7.82 -2.37
C VAL A 155 4.51 -9.21 -2.89
N ARG A 156 4.15 -9.53 -4.14
CA ARG A 156 4.48 -10.82 -4.76
C ARG A 156 5.99 -11.05 -4.88
N GLU A 157 6.76 -10.01 -5.21
CA GLU A 157 8.22 -10.08 -5.26
C GLU A 157 8.86 -10.27 -3.89
N VAL A 158 8.34 -9.59 -2.86
CA VAL A 158 8.82 -9.70 -1.47
C VAL A 158 8.50 -11.07 -0.89
N LEU A 159 7.27 -11.56 -1.06
CA LEU A 159 6.86 -12.88 -0.59
C LEU A 159 7.63 -14.00 -1.30
N ALA A 160 7.98 -13.81 -2.58
CA ALA A 160 8.83 -14.75 -3.31
C ALA A 160 10.33 -14.65 -2.94
N GLY A 161 10.72 -13.78 -2.00
CA GLY A 161 12.11 -13.59 -1.59
C GLY A 161 13.01 -12.97 -2.67
N ARG A 162 12.41 -12.35 -3.69
CA ARG A 162 13.14 -11.74 -4.84
C ARG A 162 13.53 -10.28 -4.59
N ARG A 163 12.96 -9.63 -3.57
CA ARG A 163 13.21 -8.21 -3.25
C ARG A 163 13.52 -8.04 -1.78
N ARG A 164 14.56 -7.25 -1.47
CA ARG A 164 14.91 -6.88 -0.09
C ARG A 164 14.39 -5.48 0.21
N LEU A 165 13.78 -5.34 1.38
CA LEU A 165 13.35 -4.06 1.90
C LEU A 165 14.48 -3.40 2.68
N PRO A 166 14.67 -2.08 2.58
CA PRO A 166 15.64 -1.39 3.41
C PRO A 166 15.26 -1.53 4.89
N THR A 167 16.20 -2.04 5.69
CA THR A 167 16.15 -1.99 7.15
C THR A 167 16.81 -0.70 7.59
N TRP A 168 16.07 0.15 8.30
CA TRP A 168 16.60 1.32 8.99
C TRP A 168 16.99 0.97 10.43
#